data_AF-A0A2P2NI85-F1
#
_entry.id   AF-A0A2P2NI85-F1
#
_cell.length_a   1.000
_cell.length_b   1.000
_cell.length_c   1.000
_cell.angle_alpha   90.00
_cell.angle_beta   90.00
_cell.angle_gamma   90.00
#
_symmetry.space_group_name_H-M   'P 1'
#
loop_
_entity.id
_entity.type
_entity.pdbx_description
1 polymer ?
#
loop_
_entity_poly.entity_id
_entity_poly.type
_entity_poly.pdbx_seq_one_letter_code
_entity_poly.pdbx_strand_id
1 'polypeptide(L)' 'MFRPETLRPMGFPEDVNVIAWGLSLERPTMILYGIGNIRDLFGHKVDLSLTKRNPLCLVGIR' A
#
# COMPACT_ATOMS: atom_id res chain seq x y z
N MET A 1 -5.13 14.93 8.23
CA MET A 1 -4.61 15.59 9.44
C MET A 1 -4.94 14.72 10.63
N PHE A 2 -3.96 14.41 11.46
CA PHE A 2 -4.22 13.74 12.73
C PHE A 2 -4.87 14.72 13.71
N ARG A 3 -5.75 14.20 14.56
CA ARG A 3 -6.42 15.01 15.58
C ARG A 3 -5.56 15.09 16.85
N PRO A 4 -5.65 16.16 17.66
CA PRO A 4 -4.87 16.31 18.88
C PRO A 4 -5.00 15.14 19.85
N GLU A 5 -6.20 14.54 20.00
CA GLU A 5 -6.42 13.37 20.84
C GLU A 5 -5.63 12.13 20.40
N THR A 6 -5.23 12.04 19.13
CA THR A 6 -4.34 10.99 18.62
C THR A 6 -2.88 11.27 18.96
N LEU A 7 -2.48 12.55 19.00
CA LEU A 7 -1.07 12.98 19.16
C LEU A 7 -0.66 13.15 20.62
N ARG A 8 -1.55 13.69 21.47
CA ARG A 8 -1.31 13.89 22.91
C ARG A 8 -0.84 12.66 23.67
N PRO A 9 -1.43 11.45 23.53
CA PRO A 9 -0.96 10.26 24.24
C PRO A 9 0.43 9.78 23.78
N MET A 10 0.91 10.23 22.62
CA MET A 10 2.26 9.92 22.12
C MET A 10 3.33 10.90 22.65
N GLY A 11 2.94 11.94 23.38
CA GLY A 11 3.86 12.93 23.97
C GLY A 11 4.30 14.05 23.04
N PHE A 12 3.59 14.28 21.93
CA PHE A 12 3.88 15.42 21.05
C PHE A 12 3.43 16.75 21.67
N PRO A 13 4.18 17.85 21.46
CA PRO A 13 3.76 19.21 21.84
C PRO A 13 2.43 19.63 21.20
N GLU A 14 1.65 20.49 21.86
CA GLU A 14 0.31 20.90 21.38
C GLU A 14 0.34 21.77 20.10
N ASP A 15 1.48 22.39 19.80
CA ASP A 15 1.69 23.20 18.60
C ASP A 15 2.11 22.35 17.36
N VAL A 16 2.33 21.04 17.54
CA VAL A 16 2.70 20.13 16.45
C VAL A 16 1.46 19.60 15.74
N ASN A 17 1.42 19.78 14.42
CA ASN A 17 0.40 19.23 13.54
C ASN A 17 1.01 18.17 12.62
N VAL A 18 0.35 17.01 12.49
CA VAL A 18 0.83 15.90 11.67
C VAL A 18 -0.15 15.59 10.54
N ILE A 19 0.39 15.33 9.35
CA ILE A 19 -0.32 14.76 8.21
C ILE A 19 0.35 13.45 7.82
N ALA A 20 -0.45 12.44 7.47
CA ALA A 20 0.02 11.24 6.80
C ALA A 20 -0.96 10.84 5.70
N TRP A 21 -0.45 10.05 4.77
CA TRP A 21 -1.23 9.36 3.76
C TRP A 21 -0.79 7.90 3.71
N GLY A 22 -1.70 7.03 3.26
CA GLY A 22 -1.42 5.63 2.99
C GLY A 22 -1.88 5.30 1.58
N LEU A 23 -1.09 4.50 0.87
CA LEU A 23 -1.45 3.94 -0.42
C LEU A 23 -1.43 2.42 -0.30
N SER A 24 -2.51 1.77 -0.73
CA SER A 24 -2.57 0.31 -0.89
C SER A 24 -1.62 -0.12 -1.99
N LEU A 25 -0.95 -1.26 -1.83
CA LEU A 25 -0.11 -1.86 -2.89
C LEU A 25 -0.95 -2.66 -3.88
N GLU A 26 -2.04 -3.22 -3.40
CA GLU A 26 -2.95 -4.11 -4.12
C GLU A 26 -3.59 -3.40 -5.31
N ARG A 27 -4.22 -2.24 -5.07
CA ARG A 27 -4.96 -1.51 -6.11
C ARG A 27 -4.04 -1.02 -7.26
N PRO A 28 -2.88 -0.37 -7.00
CA PRO A 28 -1.93 -0.03 -8.06
C PRO A 28 -1.41 -1.26 -8.81
N THR A 29 -1.11 -2.35 -8.11
CA THR A 29 -0.65 -3.59 -8.74
C THR A 29 -1.73 -4.15 -9.67
N MET A 30 -2.99 -4.20 -9.24
CA MET A 30 -4.10 -4.64 -10.10
C MET A 30 -4.23 -3.80 -11.37
N ILE A 31 -4.06 -2.48 -11.27
CA ILE A 31 -4.12 -1.57 -12.42
C ILE A 31 -2.92 -1.78 -13.35
N LEU A 32 -1.71 -1.88 -12.80
CA LEU A 32 -0.46 -2.07 -13.55
C LEU A 32 -0.45 -3.38 -14.34
N TYR A 33 -0.98 -4.46 -13.76
CA TYR A 33 -0.98 -5.80 -14.36
C TYR A 33 -2.32 -6.17 -15.02
N GLY A 34 -3.31 -5.27 -15.05
CA GLY A 34 -4.62 -5.52 -15.67
C GLY A 34 -5.44 -6.62 -14.98
N ILE A 35 -5.27 -6.80 -13.67
CA ILE A 35 -5.91 -7.86 -12.89
C ILE A 35 -7.27 -7.37 -12.36
N GLY A 36 -8.34 -8.10 -12.69
CA GLY A 36 -9.70 -7.76 -12.28
C GLY A 36 -10.10 -8.24 -10.88
N ASN A 37 -9.41 -9.24 -10.32
CA ASN A 37 -9.73 -9.82 -9.03
C ASN A 37 -8.50 -9.82 -8.10
N ILE A 38 -8.68 -9.25 -6.91
CA ILE A 38 -7.63 -9.14 -5.89
C ILE A 38 -7.10 -10.50 -5.41
N ARG A 39 -7.91 -11.57 -5.51
CA ARG A 39 -7.53 -12.94 -5.12
C ARG A 39 -6.48 -13.56 -6.05
N ASP A 40 -6.32 -12.99 -7.24
CA ASP A 40 -5.32 -13.42 -8.21
C ASP A 40 -3.94 -12.81 -7.91
N LEU A 41 -3.87 -11.83 -6.99
CA LEU A 41 -2.61 -11.25 -6.51
C LEU A 41 -2.00 -12.02 -5.33
N PHE A 42 -2.84 -12.50 -4.40
CA PHE A 42 -2.37 -13.18 -3.20
C PHE A 42 -3.36 -14.24 -2.72
N GLY A 43 -2.81 -15.34 -2.19
CA GLY A 43 -3.54 -16.47 -1.64
C GLY A 43 -3.23 -17.77 -2.38
N HIS A 44 -3.90 -18.85 -1.97
CA HIS A 44 -3.69 -20.19 -2.50
C HIS A 44 -4.13 -20.37 -3.96
N LYS A 45 -4.80 -19.37 -4.55
CA LYS A 45 -5.30 -19.40 -5.94
C LYS A 45 -4.44 -18.58 -6.91
N VAL A 46 -3.32 -18.04 -6.45
CA VAL A 46 -2.40 -17.25 -7.28
C VAL A 46 -1.80 -18.10 -8.40
N ASP A 47 -1.67 -17.54 -9.59
CA ASP A 47 -0.94 -18.20 -10.68
C ASP A 47 0.58 -18.07 -10.43
N LEU A 48 1.19 -19.17 -9.99
CA LEU A 48 2.64 -19.23 -9.77
C LEU A 48 3.46 -18.96 -11.04
N SER A 49 2.89 -19.20 -12.22
CA SER A 49 3.55 -18.90 -13.49
C SER A 49 3.67 -17.39 -13.71
N LEU A 50 2.65 -16.63 -13.33
CA LEU A 50 2.67 -15.16 -13.38
C LEU A 50 3.73 -14.59 -12.43
N THR A 51 3.80 -15.11 -11.21
CA THR A 51 4.82 -14.68 -10.22
C THR A 51 6.24 -14.95 -10.69
N LYS A 52 6.49 -16.09 -11.34
CA LYS A 52 7.83 -16.45 -11.84
C LYS A 52 8.25 -15.65 -13.07
N ARG A 53 7.31 -15.25 -13.92
CA ARG A 53 7.59 -14.47 -15.14
C ARG A 53 7.81 -12.99 -14.86
N ASN A 54 7.12 -12.46 -13.86
CA ASN A 54 7.19 -11.03 -13.56
C ASN A 54 8.55 -10.67 -12.95
N PRO A 55 9.24 -9.64 -13.48
CA PRO A 55 10.46 -9.12 -12.86
C PRO A 55 10.13 -8.38 -11.56
N LEU A 56 11.18 -7.99 -10.83
CA LEU A 56 11.02 -7.14 -9.64
C LEU A 56 10.25 -5.87 -10.01
N CYS A 57 9.10 -5.68 -9.36
CA CYS A 57 8.24 -4.53 -9.58
C CYS A 57 8.66 -3.41 -8.63
N LEU A 58 9.12 -2.29 -9.20
CA LEU A 58 9.45 -1.07 -8.47
C LEU A 58 8.36 -0.03 -8.74
N VAL A 59 7.61 0.32 -7.70
CA VAL A 59 6.53 1.31 -7.81
C VAL A 59 7.12 2.70 -7.67
N GLY A 60 7.06 3.50 -8.73
CA GLY A 60 7.41 4.92 -8.71
C GLY A 60 8.91 5.25 -8.77
N ILE A 61 9.79 4.26 -8.89
CA ILE A 61 11.23 4.45 -9.08
C ILE A 61 11.57 3.92 -10.48
N ARG A 62 12.04 4.80 -11.36
CA ARG A 62 12.43 4.48 -12.74
C ARG A 62 13.93 4.60 -12.91
#